data_AF-A0A918KY51-F1
#
_entry.id   AF-A0A918KY51-F1
#
_cell.length_a   1.000
_cell.length_b   1.000
_cell.length_c   1.000
_cell.angle_alpha   90.00
_cell.angle_beta   90.00
_cell.angle_gamma   90.00
#
_symmetry.space_group_name_H-M   'P 1'
#
loop_
_entity.id
_entity.type
_entity.pdbx_description
1 polymer ?
#
loop_
_entity_poly.entity_id
_entity_poly.type
_entity_poly.pdbx_seq_one_letter_code
_entity_poly.pdbx_strand_id
1 'polypeptide(L)'
;MLPEGREQIGVRDADGGGRGRRGADSSLVFDPAAYTEQTIGIKDTTGAAHSVTYRFFKVASYVAKPVNAVYQSLNVSVPVSIDGTAVDASEAPILLANSVGGYSPSTVANNTGIIASGMGGNTSRQALALAAGYVVVEPGARGRTLVDADGVYYGTAPAAIVDLRAASSFRRWPGRGR
;
A
#
# COMPACT_ATOMS: atom_id res chain seq x y z
N MET A 1 66.26 -23.46 4.67
CA MET A 1 64.90 -23.28 5.21
C MET A 1 64.71 -21.78 5.36
N LEU A 2 63.73 -21.23 4.66
CA LEU A 2 63.58 -19.82 4.27
C LEU A 2 63.21 -18.89 5.45
N PRO A 3 63.65 -17.61 5.44
CA PRO A 3 63.05 -16.54 6.22
C PRO A 3 62.10 -15.66 5.40
N GLU A 4 61.34 -14.89 6.17
CA GLU A 4 60.21 -13.99 5.90
C GLU A 4 60.56 -12.73 5.08
N GLY A 5 59.54 -12.04 4.53
CA GLY A 5 59.65 -10.59 4.32
C GLY A 5 58.80 -9.93 3.22
N ARG A 6 57.59 -9.49 3.60
CA ARG A 6 56.93 -8.20 3.28
C ARG A 6 56.85 -7.70 1.82
N GLU A 7 55.64 -7.66 1.28
CA GLU A 7 55.28 -6.84 0.12
C GLU A 7 54.79 -5.44 0.57
N GLN A 8 55.46 -4.39 0.07
CA GLN A 8 55.06 -3.00 0.20
C GLN A 8 54.36 -2.53 -1.08
N ILE A 9 53.17 -1.94 -0.88
CA ILE A 9 52.71 -0.63 -1.40
C ILE A 9 52.77 -0.40 -2.92
N GLY A 10 51.59 -0.38 -3.54
CA GLY A 10 51.30 0.40 -4.74
C GLY A 10 50.05 1.24 -4.53
N VAL A 11 50.21 2.56 -4.39
CA VAL A 11 49.12 3.55 -4.45
C VAL A 11 49.26 4.30 -5.77
N ARG A 12 48.18 4.38 -6.57
CA ARG A 12 47.56 5.62 -7.07
C ARG A 12 46.51 5.35 -8.17
N ASP A 13 45.30 5.77 -7.83
CA ASP A 13 44.33 6.58 -8.59
C ASP A 13 43.93 6.18 -10.02
N ALA A 14 42.65 5.84 -10.18
CA ALA A 14 41.85 6.39 -11.28
C ALA A 14 40.36 6.42 -10.91
N ASP A 15 39.85 7.64 -10.99
CA ASP A 15 38.49 8.11 -10.80
C ASP A 15 37.48 7.34 -11.68
N GLY A 16 36.38 6.90 -11.06
CA GLY A 16 35.35 6.09 -11.69
C GLY A 16 34.02 6.35 -11.02
N GLY A 17 33.48 7.55 -11.22
CA GLY A 17 32.18 8.00 -10.73
C GLY A 17 31.01 7.21 -11.33
N GLY A 18 30.86 5.95 -10.92
CA GLY A 18 29.62 5.21 -11.07
C GLY A 18 28.64 5.67 -10.01
N ARG A 19 27.62 6.46 -10.39
CA ARG A 19 26.43 6.62 -9.55
C ARG A 19 25.81 5.23 -9.37
N GLY A 20 26.19 4.56 -8.29
CA GLY A 20 25.56 3.33 -7.87
C GLY A 20 24.05 3.59 -7.80
N ARG A 21 23.28 2.91 -8.66
CA ARG A 21 21.84 2.77 -8.45
C ARG A 21 21.70 2.23 -7.03
N ARG A 22 21.24 3.09 -6.12
CA ARG A 22 20.87 2.72 -4.76
C ARG A 22 19.96 1.50 -4.92
N GLY A 23 20.43 0.34 -4.46
CA GLY A 23 19.77 -0.94 -4.70
C GLY A 23 18.29 -0.80 -4.42
N ALA A 24 17.46 -1.05 -5.43
CA ALA A 24 16.03 -1.10 -5.24
C ALA A 24 15.77 -2.29 -4.33
N ASP A 25 15.43 -2.02 -3.06
CA ASP A 25 15.05 -3.05 -2.09
C ASP A 25 13.99 -3.94 -2.73
N SER A 26 14.30 -5.22 -2.91
CA SER A 26 13.42 -6.21 -3.56
C SER A 26 12.23 -6.61 -2.68
N SER A 27 12.15 -6.06 -1.46
CA SER A 27 11.11 -6.36 -0.47
C SER A 27 9.75 -5.70 -0.76
N LEU A 28 9.67 -4.73 -1.69
CA LEU A 28 8.43 -4.00 -2.00
C LEU A 28 7.86 -4.34 -3.38
N VAL A 29 7.99 -5.58 -3.85
CA VAL A 29 7.41 -6.00 -5.13
C VAL A 29 5.94 -6.34 -4.94
N PHE A 30 5.06 -5.66 -5.67
CA PHE A 30 3.66 -6.01 -5.78
C PHE A 30 3.49 -7.15 -6.77
N ASP A 31 2.72 -8.16 -6.39
CA ASP A 31 2.38 -9.27 -7.28
C ASP A 31 1.00 -9.04 -7.94
N PRO A 32 0.94 -8.74 -9.25
CA PRO A 32 -0.34 -8.59 -9.96
C PRO A 32 -1.18 -9.84 -10.06
N ALA A 33 -0.61 -11.03 -9.83
CA ALA A 33 -1.33 -12.28 -9.89
C ALA A 33 -1.96 -12.66 -8.54
N ALA A 34 -1.49 -12.09 -7.43
CA ALA A 34 -1.94 -12.42 -6.08
C ALA A 34 -3.22 -11.66 -5.68
N TYR A 35 -4.29 -11.78 -6.47
CA TYR A 35 -5.60 -11.21 -6.16
C TYR A 35 -6.66 -12.26 -5.85
N THR A 36 -7.69 -11.83 -5.14
CA THR A 36 -9.00 -12.48 -5.15
C THR A 36 -9.97 -11.63 -5.95
N GLU A 37 -10.85 -12.27 -6.72
CA GLU A 37 -11.94 -11.56 -7.40
C GLU A 37 -13.15 -11.47 -6.47
N GLN A 38 -13.81 -10.32 -6.45
CA GLN A 38 -14.96 -10.03 -5.61
C GLN A 38 -16.03 -9.34 -6.45
N THR A 39 -17.30 -9.62 -6.16
CA THR A 39 -18.44 -8.91 -6.74
C THR A 39 -19.29 -8.33 -5.63
N ILE A 40 -19.66 -7.06 -5.74
CA ILE A 40 -20.42 -6.33 -4.73
C ILE A 40 -21.55 -5.51 -5.36
N GLY A 41 -22.72 -5.54 -4.72
CA GLY A 41 -23.83 -4.64 -5.04
C GLY A 41 -23.69 -3.32 -4.30
N ILE A 42 -23.77 -2.21 -5.02
CA ILE A 42 -23.55 -0.86 -4.50
C ILE A 42 -24.74 0.01 -4.88
N LYS A 43 -25.33 0.70 -3.89
CA LYS A 43 -26.30 1.76 -4.14
C LYS A 43 -25.59 3.11 -4.19
N ASP A 44 -25.67 3.82 -5.30
CA ASP A 44 -25.02 5.12 -5.44
C ASP A 44 -25.75 6.22 -4.65
N THR A 45 -25.30 7.47 -4.79
CA THR A 45 -25.92 8.63 -4.13
C THR A 45 -27.27 9.04 -4.73
N THR A 46 -27.62 8.55 -5.92
CA THR A 46 -28.93 8.79 -6.56
C THR A 46 -29.95 7.71 -6.21
N GLY A 47 -29.48 6.59 -5.65
CA GLY A 47 -30.27 5.43 -5.30
C GLY A 47 -30.26 4.33 -6.37
N ALA A 48 -29.51 4.51 -7.46
CA ALA A 48 -29.29 3.49 -8.48
C ALA A 48 -28.43 2.35 -7.93
N ALA A 49 -28.75 1.12 -8.33
CA ALA A 49 -27.98 -0.06 -7.96
C ALA A 49 -26.98 -0.41 -9.05
N HIS A 50 -25.74 -0.67 -8.64
CA HIS A 50 -24.63 -1.08 -9.49
C HIS A 50 -24.06 -2.41 -9.01
N SER A 51 -23.72 -3.30 -9.95
CA SER A 51 -22.96 -4.51 -9.69
C SER A 51 -21.51 -4.29 -10.11
N VAL A 52 -20.58 -4.32 -9.16
CA VAL A 52 -19.16 -4.08 -9.43
C VAL A 52 -18.36 -5.33 -9.14
N THR A 53 -17.65 -5.83 -10.16
CA THR A 53 -16.62 -6.87 -10.02
C THR A 53 -15.25 -6.20 -9.98
N TYR A 54 -14.42 -6.60 -9.01
CA TYR A 54 -13.11 -6.02 -8.78
C TYR A 54 -12.10 -7.07 -8.31
N ARG A 55 -10.82 -6.79 -8.53
CA ARG A 55 -9.69 -7.55 -7.99
C ARG A 55 -9.25 -6.94 -6.67
N PHE A 56 -9.16 -7.74 -5.63
CA PHE A 56 -8.73 -7.35 -4.29
C PHE A 56 -7.35 -7.92 -4.00
N PHE A 57 -6.42 -7.05 -3.62
CA PHE A 57 -5.03 -7.38 -3.33
C PHE A 57 -4.69 -7.03 -1.90
N LYS A 58 -3.97 -7.93 -1.24
CA LYS A 58 -3.40 -7.69 0.09
C LYS A 58 -1.92 -7.43 -0.05
N VAL A 59 -1.47 -6.26 0.39
CA VAL A 59 -0.05 -5.89 0.39
C VAL A 59 0.45 -5.94 1.83
N ALA A 60 1.27 -6.96 2.11
CA ALA A 60 1.78 -7.23 3.46
C ALA A 60 2.58 -6.07 4.06
N SER A 61 3.31 -5.31 3.23
CA SER A 61 3.88 -4.04 3.67
C SER A 61 4.13 -3.04 2.53
N TYR A 62 3.92 -1.75 2.83
CA TYR A 62 4.26 -0.63 1.95
C TYR A 62 5.60 0.04 2.29
N VAL A 63 6.32 -0.46 3.31
CA VAL A 63 7.68 -0.05 3.68
C VAL A 63 8.62 -1.25 3.76
N ALA A 64 9.89 -1.08 3.40
CA ALA A 64 10.85 -2.17 3.37
C ALA A 64 11.18 -2.73 4.78
N LYS A 65 11.02 -1.90 5.82
CA LYS A 65 11.31 -2.22 7.22
C LYS A 65 10.19 -1.70 8.11
N PRO A 66 9.04 -2.38 8.18
CA PRO A 66 7.95 -1.94 9.04
C PRO A 66 8.35 -2.09 10.51
N VAL A 67 7.99 -1.09 11.32
CA VAL A 67 7.95 -1.22 12.79
C VAL A 67 6.86 -2.21 13.18
N ASN A 68 5.71 -2.17 12.49
CA ASN A 68 4.65 -3.16 12.67
C ASN A 68 3.85 -3.35 11.36
N ALA A 69 4.00 -4.50 10.71
CA ALA A 69 3.37 -4.80 9.42
C ALA A 69 1.83 -4.82 9.46
N VAL A 70 1.22 -5.10 10.62
CA VAL A 70 -0.25 -5.08 10.79
C VAL A 70 -0.82 -3.68 10.56
N TYR A 71 -0.07 -2.65 10.97
CA TYR A 71 -0.42 -1.24 10.78
C TYR A 71 0.31 -0.59 9.60
N GLN A 72 1.29 -1.28 9.02
CA GLN A 72 2.09 -0.79 7.90
C GLN A 72 1.93 -1.68 6.66
N SER A 73 0.68 -2.04 6.39
CA SER A 73 0.18 -2.80 5.25
C SER A 73 -0.92 -2.01 4.54
N LEU A 74 -1.26 -2.38 3.30
CA LEU A 74 -2.38 -1.78 2.57
C LEU A 74 -3.15 -2.84 1.79
N ASN A 75 -4.39 -2.53 1.42
CA ASN A 75 -5.14 -3.29 0.44
C ASN A 75 -5.41 -2.43 -0.80
N VAL A 76 -5.56 -3.09 -1.95
CA VAL A 76 -5.88 -2.44 -3.22
C VAL A 76 -7.10 -3.12 -3.82
N SER A 77 -8.10 -2.35 -4.23
CA SER A 77 -9.27 -2.83 -4.96
C SER A 77 -9.32 -2.18 -6.33
N VAL A 78 -9.31 -2.98 -7.39
CA VAL A 78 -9.24 -2.51 -8.78
C VAL A 78 -10.47 -2.99 -9.55
N PRO A 79 -11.35 -2.09 -10.00
CA PRO A 79 -12.54 -2.46 -10.74
C PRO A 79 -12.16 -3.12 -12.07
N VAL A 80 -12.89 -4.17 -12.44
CA VAL A 80 -12.73 -4.87 -13.73
C VAL A 80 -14.03 -4.90 -14.53
N SER A 81 -15.18 -4.77 -13.88
CA SER A 81 -16.48 -4.66 -14.54
C SER A 81 -17.47 -3.89 -13.67
N ILE A 82 -18.30 -3.05 -14.29
CA ILE A 82 -19.42 -2.33 -13.67
C ILE A 82 -20.65 -2.59 -14.55
N ASP A 83 -21.69 -3.15 -13.95
CA ASP A 83 -22.96 -3.48 -14.64
C ASP A 83 -22.75 -4.33 -15.91
N GLY A 84 -21.79 -5.25 -15.85
CA GLY A 84 -21.41 -6.13 -16.96
C GLY A 84 -20.51 -5.48 -18.01
N THR A 85 -20.24 -4.18 -17.90
CA THR A 85 -19.32 -3.45 -18.79
C THR A 85 -17.91 -3.51 -18.23
N ALA A 86 -16.96 -4.01 -19.03
CA ALA A 86 -15.56 -4.08 -18.64
C ALA A 86 -14.97 -2.68 -18.35
N VAL A 87 -14.13 -2.59 -17.32
CA VAL A 87 -13.44 -1.36 -16.91
C VAL A 87 -11.94 -1.52 -17.12
N ASP A 88 -11.34 -0.56 -17.83
CA ASP A 88 -9.89 -0.39 -17.86
C ASP A 88 -9.47 0.57 -16.75
N ALA A 89 -8.86 0.02 -15.69
CA ALA A 89 -8.39 0.79 -14.54
C ALA A 89 -6.93 1.27 -14.65
N SER A 90 -6.28 1.11 -15.81
CA SER A 90 -4.87 1.48 -16.02
C SER A 90 -4.59 2.97 -15.72
N GLU A 91 -5.51 3.85 -16.12
CA GLU A 91 -5.44 5.29 -15.94
C GLU A 91 -6.49 5.85 -14.96
N ALA A 92 -7.20 4.97 -14.26
CA ALA A 92 -8.23 5.37 -13.32
C ALA A 92 -7.69 6.25 -12.17
N PRO A 93 -8.50 7.20 -11.66
CA PRO A 93 -8.21 7.88 -10.41
C PRO A 93 -8.06 6.89 -9.24
N ILE A 94 -7.25 7.27 -8.25
CA ILE A 94 -7.04 6.47 -7.04
C ILE A 94 -7.66 7.20 -5.84
N LEU A 95 -8.59 6.55 -5.15
CA LEU A 95 -9.02 6.96 -3.82
C LEU A 95 -8.10 6.34 -2.78
N LEU A 96 -7.37 7.18 -2.03
CA LEU A 96 -6.62 6.76 -0.85
C LEU A 96 -7.51 6.87 0.40
N ALA A 97 -8.17 5.76 0.77
CA ALA A 97 -9.13 5.68 1.86
C ALA A 97 -8.47 5.26 3.18
N ASN A 98 -8.03 6.23 3.97
CA ASN A 98 -7.49 5.97 5.31
C ASN A 98 -8.61 5.98 6.36
N SER A 99 -8.47 5.13 7.38
CA SER A 99 -9.45 4.96 8.47
C SER A 99 -8.92 5.46 9.82
N VAL A 100 -7.93 6.36 9.81
CA VAL A 100 -7.41 6.97 11.06
C VAL A 100 -8.47 7.92 11.62
N GLY A 101 -8.84 7.74 12.88
CA GLY A 101 -9.78 8.60 13.61
C GLY A 101 -9.28 8.89 15.01
N GLY A 102 -9.36 10.14 15.48
CA GLY A 102 -8.89 10.52 16.83
C GLY A 102 -7.41 10.23 17.09
N TYR A 103 -6.59 10.19 16.02
CA TYR A 103 -5.18 9.76 16.02
C TYR A 103 -4.95 8.31 16.49
N SER A 104 -5.98 7.48 16.52
CA SER A 104 -5.88 6.04 16.79
C SER A 104 -5.32 5.28 15.57
N PRO A 105 -4.66 4.13 15.79
CA PRO A 105 -4.16 3.31 14.69
C PRO A 105 -5.30 2.78 13.82
N SER A 106 -5.01 2.55 12.54
CA SER A 106 -5.91 1.88 11.60
C SER A 106 -5.21 0.66 10.99
N THR A 107 -5.93 -0.44 10.84
CA THR A 107 -5.42 -1.65 10.18
C THR A 107 -6.40 -2.12 9.11
N VAL A 108 -5.85 -2.76 8.10
CA VAL A 108 -6.59 -3.40 7.01
C VAL A 108 -6.30 -4.90 6.91
N ALA A 109 -5.55 -5.45 7.87
CA ALA A 109 -5.04 -6.82 7.84
C ALA A 109 -6.16 -7.87 7.76
N ASN A 110 -7.31 -7.59 8.39
CA ASN A 110 -8.46 -8.50 8.43
C ASN A 110 -9.50 -8.22 7.34
N ASN A 111 -9.33 -7.19 6.52
CA ASN A 111 -10.25 -6.94 5.41
C ASN A 111 -10.09 -8.05 4.36
N THR A 112 -11.22 -8.45 3.78
CA THR A 112 -11.34 -9.45 2.71
C THR A 112 -11.95 -8.88 1.43
N GLY A 113 -12.28 -7.58 1.42
CA GLY A 113 -12.89 -6.86 0.32
C GLY A 113 -13.41 -5.50 0.80
N ILE A 114 -14.05 -4.76 -0.10
CA ILE A 114 -14.78 -3.53 0.22
C ILE A 114 -16.09 -3.85 0.92
N ILE A 115 -16.42 -3.07 1.95
CA ILE A 115 -17.71 -3.12 2.63
C ILE A 115 -18.61 -2.04 2.03
N ALA A 116 -19.77 -2.43 1.49
CA ALA A 116 -20.71 -1.51 0.84
C ALA A 116 -21.30 -0.50 1.82
N SER A 117 -21.58 -0.90 3.05
CA SER A 117 -22.18 -0.05 4.08
C SER A 117 -21.10 0.68 4.89
N GLY A 118 -21.18 2.00 4.91
CA GLY A 118 -20.38 2.89 5.73
C GLY A 118 -21.04 3.26 7.06
N MET A 119 -20.41 4.19 7.77
CA MET A 119 -20.90 4.72 9.03
C MET A 119 -22.25 5.44 8.85
N GLY A 120 -23.21 5.16 9.73
CA GLY A 120 -24.56 5.75 9.66
C GLY A 120 -25.49 5.12 8.62
N GLY A 121 -25.13 3.96 8.04
CA GLY A 121 -25.99 3.23 7.10
C GLY A 121 -25.93 3.72 5.65
N ASN A 122 -25.16 4.76 5.37
CA ASN A 122 -24.89 5.23 4.01
C ASN A 122 -23.93 4.29 3.27
N THR A 123 -23.94 4.28 1.93
CA THR A 123 -22.91 3.59 1.15
C THR A 123 -21.52 4.15 1.47
N SER A 124 -20.53 3.27 1.62
CA SER A 124 -19.15 3.65 1.93
C SER A 124 -18.51 4.43 0.78
N ARG A 125 -17.56 5.32 1.10
CA ARG A 125 -16.83 6.12 0.10
C ARG A 125 -16.01 5.23 -0.83
N GLN A 126 -15.49 4.12 -0.31
CA GLN A 126 -14.78 3.10 -1.07
C GLN A 126 -15.69 2.41 -2.09
N ALA A 127 -16.91 2.03 -1.67
CA ALA A 127 -17.89 1.44 -2.58
C ALA A 127 -18.30 2.42 -3.68
N LEU A 128 -18.61 3.68 -3.32
CA LEU A 128 -18.92 4.71 -4.31
C LEU A 128 -17.77 4.96 -5.29
N ALA A 129 -16.52 4.93 -4.83
CA ALA A 129 -15.35 5.05 -5.68
C ALA A 129 -15.23 3.88 -6.66
N LEU A 130 -15.45 2.64 -6.22
CA LEU A 130 -15.47 1.49 -7.12
C LEU A 130 -16.59 1.59 -8.17
N ALA A 131 -17.79 2.01 -7.78
CA ALA A 131 -18.91 2.23 -8.71
C ALA A 131 -18.63 3.37 -9.72
N ALA A 132 -17.75 4.32 -9.37
CA ALA A 132 -17.27 5.36 -10.27
C ALA A 132 -16.05 4.94 -11.13
N GLY A 133 -15.61 3.68 -11.03
CA GLY A 133 -14.47 3.15 -11.78
C GLY A 133 -13.09 3.51 -11.21
N TYR A 134 -13.01 3.93 -9.94
CA TYR A 134 -11.76 4.33 -9.32
C TYR A 134 -11.07 3.10 -8.71
N VAL A 135 -9.74 3.14 -8.67
CA VAL A 135 -8.97 2.23 -7.82
C VAL A 135 -9.08 2.72 -6.37
N VAL A 136 -9.31 1.79 -5.44
CA VAL A 136 -9.35 2.10 -4.01
C VAL A 136 -8.12 1.52 -3.33
N VAL A 137 -7.37 2.35 -2.61
CA VAL A 137 -6.25 1.94 -1.78
C VAL A 137 -6.57 2.23 -0.33
N GLU A 138 -6.55 1.21 0.51
CA GLU A 138 -6.82 1.30 1.95
C GLU A 138 -5.53 1.06 2.74
N PRO A 139 -4.83 2.10 3.20
CA PRO A 139 -3.64 1.93 4.03
C PRO A 139 -3.99 1.76 5.51
N GLY A 140 -3.28 0.83 6.16
CA GLY A 140 -3.07 0.88 7.61
C GLY A 140 -2.14 2.04 7.97
N ALA A 141 -2.28 2.54 9.19
CA ALA A 141 -1.37 3.53 9.76
C ALA A 141 -1.22 3.31 11.28
N ARG A 142 -0.02 3.57 11.79
CA ARG A 142 0.21 3.63 13.24
C ARG A 142 -0.54 4.81 13.86
N GLY A 143 -0.81 4.71 15.16
CA GLY A 143 -1.50 5.76 15.92
C GLY A 143 -1.15 5.75 17.40
N ARG A 144 -1.63 6.78 18.12
CA ARG A 144 -1.12 7.20 19.43
C ARG A 144 -1.20 6.16 20.56
N THR A 145 -2.02 5.12 20.40
CA THR A 145 -2.22 4.08 21.41
C THR A 145 -1.34 2.86 21.22
N LEU A 146 -0.52 2.81 20.16
CA LEU A 146 0.37 1.69 19.90
C LEU A 146 1.60 1.75 20.80
N VAL A 147 1.77 0.68 21.58
CA VAL A 147 2.85 0.46 22.54
C VAL A 147 3.45 -0.91 22.28
N ASP A 148 4.77 -1.01 22.28
CA ASP A 148 5.47 -2.29 22.14
C ASP A 148 5.56 -3.04 23.47
N ALA A 149 6.24 -4.20 23.48
CA ALA A 149 6.37 -5.02 24.67
C ALA A 149 7.15 -4.33 25.80
N ASP A 150 8.00 -3.35 25.45
CA ASP A 150 8.85 -2.62 26.40
C ASP A 150 8.14 -1.34 26.94
N GLY A 151 6.90 -1.10 26.54
CA GLY A 151 6.14 0.08 26.97
C GLY A 151 6.43 1.33 26.14
N VAL A 152 7.17 1.23 25.03
CA VAL A 152 7.51 2.36 24.17
C VAL A 152 6.40 2.62 23.15
N TYR A 153 5.93 3.87 23.13
CA TYR A 153 4.96 4.32 22.15
C TYR A 153 5.62 4.51 20.78
N TYR A 154 5.14 3.81 19.76
CA TYR A 154 5.72 3.85 18.41
C TYR A 154 4.76 4.39 17.32
N GLY A 155 3.57 4.84 17.72
CA GLY A 155 2.55 5.42 16.85
C GLY A 155 2.16 6.86 17.16
N THR A 156 2.84 7.52 18.10
CA THR A 156 2.68 8.95 18.38
C THR A 156 3.19 9.79 17.20
N ALA A 157 2.86 11.09 17.18
CA ALA A 157 3.27 11.97 16.10
C ALA A 157 4.81 11.94 15.91
N PRO A 158 5.32 11.86 14.67
CA PRO A 158 4.62 12.01 13.38
C PRO A 158 4.24 10.68 12.69
N ALA A 159 4.15 9.54 13.40
CA ALA A 159 4.07 8.21 12.80
C ALA A 159 2.94 8.05 11.75
N ALA A 160 1.72 8.48 12.06
CA ALA A 160 0.58 8.33 11.16
C ALA A 160 0.79 9.03 9.80
N ILE A 161 1.29 10.27 9.79
CA ILE A 161 1.51 11.00 8.54
C ILE A 161 2.70 10.44 7.75
N VAL A 162 3.73 9.94 8.44
CA VAL A 162 4.85 9.24 7.81
C VAL A 162 4.36 7.96 7.11
N ASP A 163 3.50 7.19 7.78
CA ASP A 163 2.89 5.98 7.24
C ASP A 163 2.01 6.28 6.01
N LEU A 164 1.13 7.29 6.08
CA LEU A 164 0.29 7.68 4.96
C LEU A 164 1.08 8.22 3.76
N ARG A 165 2.20 8.93 4.00
CA ARG A 165 3.12 9.36 2.95
C ARG A 165 3.85 8.17 2.31
N ALA A 166 4.24 7.18 3.10
CA ALA A 166 4.86 5.97 2.58
C ALA A 166 3.87 5.17 1.72
N ALA A 167 2.63 5.03 2.18
CA ALA A 167 1.57 4.36 1.43
C ALA A 167 1.23 5.07 0.12
N SER A 168 1.14 6.41 0.09
CA SER A 168 0.90 7.14 -1.17
C SER A 168 2.07 7.03 -2.16
N SER A 169 3.28 6.79 -1.65
CA SER A 169 4.48 6.56 -2.47
C SER A 169 4.61 5.11 -2.94
N PHE A 170 3.71 4.21 -2.52
CA PHE A 170 3.69 2.81 -2.94
C PHE A 170 3.32 2.73 -4.43
N ARG A 171 4.34 2.88 -5.28
CA ARG A 171 4.21 3.08 -6.73
C ARG A 171 4.32 1.79 -7.54
N ARG A 172 4.30 0.62 -6.91
CA ARG A 172 4.57 -0.64 -7.59
C ARG A 172 3.34 -1.39 -8.08
N TRP A 173 2.20 -0.71 -8.26
CA TRP A 173 1.07 -1.27 -9.02
C TRP A 173 1.42 -1.37 -10.53
N PRO A 174 1.28 -2.55 -11.18
CA PRO A 174 1.49 -2.74 -12.60
C PRO A 174 0.25 -2.28 -13.38
N GLY A 175 0.43 -1.29 -14.23
CA GLY A 175 -0.63 -0.72 -15.06
C GLY A 175 -0.26 0.65 -15.63
N ARG A 176 0.66 1.36 -14.98
CA ARG A 176 1.24 2.60 -15.50
C ARG A 176 2.61 2.31 -16.10
N GLY A 177 2.63 2.12 -17.43
CA GLY A 177 3.85 2.17 -18.20
C GLY A 177 4.58 3.50 -17.96
N ARG A 178 5.90 3.46 -17.96
CA ARG A 178 6.70 4.61 -18.39
C ARG A 178 7.11 4.37 -19.82
#